data_AF-A0A9X2Q7G8-F1
#
_entry.id   AF-A0A9X2Q7G8-F1
#
_cell.length_a   1.000
_cell.length_b   1.000
_cell.length_c   1.000
_cell.angle_alpha   90.00
_cell.angle_beta   90.00
_cell.angle_gamma   90.00
#
_symmetry.space_group_name_H-M   'P 1'
#
loop_
_entity.id
_entity.type
_entity.pdbx_description
1 polymer ?
#
loop_
_entity_poly.entity_id
_entity_poly.type
_entity_poly.pdbx_seq_one_letter_code
_entity_poly.pdbx_strand_id
1 'polypeptide(L)'
;METVALSDVNIGNLDMTETNGGTVKAELSLADNQTDRDGNEVTGWHNAVCYGSTAEFVERNAQPGRRVSVSGTRNYWEYEGETYSAIDIDSIRFVDSPDENSGGFDQSSGSGSSGQSSGNGGGGNAGGDHFDPGEEDDDLPF
;
A
#
# COMPACT_ATOMS: atom_id res chain seq x y z
N MET A 1 25.49 -2.93 20.33
CA MET A 1 24.12 -2.66 19.86
C MET A 1 24.20 -2.62 18.35
N GLU A 2 23.51 -3.53 17.68
CA GLU A 2 23.48 -3.62 16.22
C GLU A 2 22.31 -2.77 15.72
N THR A 3 22.60 -1.67 15.05
CA THR A 3 21.55 -0.87 14.39
C THR A 3 21.11 -1.60 13.13
N VAL A 4 19.80 -1.71 12.95
CA VAL A 4 19.19 -2.34 11.79
C VAL A 4 18.24 -1.37 11.14
N ALA A 5 18.32 -1.27 9.82
CA ALA A 5 17.34 -0.59 8.99
C ALA A 5 16.86 -1.58 7.93
N LEU A 6 15.57 -1.90 7.95
CA LEU A 6 14.94 -2.71 6.92
C LEU A 6 14.07 -1.80 6.05
N SER A 7 14.27 -1.88 4.75
CA SER A 7 13.49 -1.16 3.75
C SER A 7 12.69 -2.15 2.94
N ASP A 8 11.45 -1.79 2.60
CA ASP A 8 10.55 -2.63 1.79
C ASP A 8 10.26 -4.00 2.43
N VAL A 9 9.85 -3.99 3.70
CA VAL A 9 9.37 -5.19 4.40
C VAL A 9 7.86 -5.18 4.55
N ASN A 10 7.26 -6.35 4.51
CA ASN A 10 5.81 -6.52 4.65
C ASN A 10 5.45 -6.87 6.09
N ILE A 11 4.40 -6.25 6.62
CA ILE A 11 3.85 -6.65 7.91
C ILE A 11 3.09 -7.95 7.71
N GLY A 12 3.56 -9.06 8.27
CA GLY A 12 2.86 -10.35 8.20
C GLY A 12 1.81 -10.51 9.29
N ASN A 13 2.17 -10.16 10.53
CA ASN A 13 1.27 -10.19 11.68
C ASN A 13 1.45 -8.94 12.55
N LEU A 14 0.39 -8.53 13.23
CA LEU A 14 0.36 -7.38 14.12
C LEU A 14 -0.49 -7.70 15.36
N ASP A 15 0.16 -7.69 16.53
CA ASP A 15 -0.48 -7.83 17.83
C ASP A 15 -0.28 -6.57 18.67
N MET A 16 -1.35 -6.13 19.33
CA MET A 16 -1.35 -4.96 20.22
C MET A 16 -1.62 -5.40 21.64
N THR A 17 -0.85 -4.88 22.58
CA THR A 17 -1.05 -5.12 24.00
C THR A 17 -0.73 -3.86 24.78
N GLU A 18 -1.52 -3.57 25.82
CA GLU A 18 -1.17 -2.55 26.79
C GLU A 18 -0.34 -3.18 27.91
N THR A 19 0.81 -2.60 28.20
CA THR A 19 1.65 -3.06 29.32
C THR A 19 1.06 -2.61 30.65
N ASN A 20 1.44 -3.25 31.75
CA ASN A 20 0.97 -2.89 33.11
C ASN A 20 1.21 -1.41 33.50
N GLY A 21 2.09 -0.70 32.79
CA GLY A 21 2.35 0.73 32.98
C GLY A 21 1.50 1.67 32.11
N GLY A 22 0.49 1.15 31.40
CA GLY A 22 -0.35 1.93 30.49
C GLY A 22 0.36 2.33 29.19
N THR A 23 1.54 1.77 28.91
CA THR A 23 2.25 2.00 27.65
C THR A 23 1.81 0.97 26.62
N VAL A 24 1.35 1.44 25.46
CA VAL A 24 0.99 0.59 24.32
C VAL A 24 2.25 -0.08 23.77
N LYS A 25 2.15 -1.37 23.50
CA LYS A 25 3.17 -2.22 22.88
C LYS A 25 2.58 -2.81 21.60
N ALA A 26 3.31 -2.71 20.50
CA ALA A 26 3.00 -3.43 19.27
C ALA A 26 4.07 -4.47 18.97
N GLU A 27 3.63 -5.69 18.66
CA GLU A 27 4.48 -6.80 18.22
C GLU A 27 4.18 -7.09 16.76
N LEU A 28 5.21 -7.02 15.92
CA LEU A 28 5.11 -7.17 14.49
C LEU A 28 5.97 -8.33 14.03
N SER A 29 5.44 -9.10 13.07
CA SER A 29 6.24 -10.01 12.25
C SER A 29 6.47 -9.35 10.90
N LEU A 30 7.73 -9.18 10.51
CA LEU A 30 8.13 -8.52 9.27
C LEU A 30 8.73 -9.54 8.31
N ALA A 31 8.25 -9.53 7.07
CA ALA A 31 8.73 -10.38 6.00
C ALA A 31 9.59 -9.58 5.01
N ASP A 32 10.79 -10.06 4.75
CA ASP A 32 11.68 -9.56 3.70
C ASP A 32 11.97 -10.67 2.67
N ASN A 33 12.20 -10.26 1.42
CA ASN A 33 12.61 -11.20 0.38
C ASN A 33 14.13 -11.29 0.36
N GLN A 34 14.66 -12.47 0.65
CA GLN A 34 16.09 -12.76 0.63
C GLN A 34 16.41 -13.75 -0.48
N THR A 35 17.67 -13.77 -0.89
CA THR A 35 18.19 -14.81 -1.78
C THR A 35 19.19 -15.63 -1.00
N ASP A 36 18.99 -16.95 -0.96
CA ASP A 36 19.93 -17.85 -0.30
C ASP A 36 21.25 -17.99 -1.10
N ARG A 37 22.20 -18.76 -0.57
CA ARG A 37 23.51 -18.97 -1.21
C ARG A 37 23.41 -19.74 -2.53
N ASP A 38 22.34 -20.50 -2.72
CA ASP A 38 22.07 -21.33 -3.89
C ASP A 38 21.28 -20.55 -4.97
N GLY A 39 20.89 -19.31 -4.67
CA GLY A 39 20.17 -18.43 -5.58
C GLY A 39 18.64 -18.56 -5.50
N ASN A 40 18.10 -19.26 -4.51
CA ASN A 40 16.66 -19.39 -4.33
C ASN A 40 16.09 -18.19 -3.58
N GLU A 41 14.91 -17.74 -4.00
CA GLU A 41 14.14 -16.74 -3.27
C GLU A 41 13.55 -17.39 -2.01
N VAL A 42 13.89 -16.82 -0.86
CA VAL A 42 13.42 -17.26 0.45
C VAL A 42 12.86 -16.07 1.22
N THR A 43 11.82 -16.28 2.02
CA THR A 43 11.28 -15.23 2.88
C THR A 43 12.00 -15.25 4.22
N GLY A 44 12.65 -14.14 4.56
CA GLY A 44 13.16 -13.91 5.90
C GLY A 44 12.06 -13.34 6.79
N TRP A 45 12.04 -13.80 8.04
CA TRP A 45 11.08 -13.36 9.03
C TRP A 45 11.80 -12.73 10.21
N HIS A 46 11.38 -11.52 10.55
CA HIS A 46 11.94 -10.73 11.63
C HIS A 46 10.86 -10.40 12.65
N ASN A 47 11.11 -10.72 13.91
CA ASN A 47 10.29 -10.23 15.02
C ASN A 47 10.69 -8.79 15.32
N ALA A 48 9.70 -7.91 15.50
CA ALA A 48 9.93 -6.51 15.83
C ALA A 48 8.94 -6.04 16.88
N VAL A 49 9.39 -5.13 17.75
CA VAL A 49 8.60 -4.61 18.86
C VAL A 49 8.74 -3.09 18.89
N CYS A 50 7.64 -2.39 19.13
CA CYS A 50 7.67 -0.95 19.39
C CYS A 50 6.75 -0.59 20.56
N TYR A 51 7.01 0.58 21.17
CA TYR A 51 6.32 1.03 22.37
C TYR A 51 5.87 2.48 22.23
N GLY A 52 4.91 2.89 23.07
CA GLY A 52 4.47 4.27 23.21
C GLY A 52 3.97 4.86 21.89
N SER A 53 4.43 6.07 21.56
CA SER A 53 3.96 6.80 20.39
C SER A 53 4.16 6.07 19.06
N THR A 54 5.24 5.27 18.93
CA THR A 54 5.46 4.45 17.74
C THR A 54 4.43 3.33 17.65
N ALA A 55 4.10 2.69 18.78
CA ALA A 55 3.06 1.67 18.84
C ALA A 55 1.67 2.26 18.55
N GLU A 56 1.33 3.43 19.12
CA GLU A 56 0.08 4.13 18.81
C GLU A 56 -0.03 4.52 17.34
N PHE A 57 1.08 4.89 16.69
CA PHE A 57 1.11 5.17 15.26
C PHE A 57 0.84 3.92 14.43
N VAL A 58 1.46 2.79 14.81
CA VAL A 58 1.24 1.48 14.19
C VAL A 58 -0.22 1.05 14.39
N GLU A 59 -0.82 1.25 15.55
CA GLU A 59 -2.22 0.90 15.83
C GLU A 59 -3.20 1.59 14.88
N ARG A 60 -2.95 2.87 14.60
CA ARG A 60 -3.86 3.67 13.77
C ARG A 60 -3.69 3.44 12.28
N ASN A 61 -2.51 3.00 11.85
CA ASN A 61 -2.16 3.00 10.43
C ASN A 61 -1.71 1.64 9.90
N ALA A 62 -1.09 0.78 10.70
CA ALA A 62 -0.54 -0.48 10.23
C ALA A 62 -1.62 -1.56 10.13
N GLN A 63 -1.48 -2.39 9.10
CA GLN A 63 -2.28 -3.58 8.87
C GLN A 63 -1.38 -4.66 8.27
N PRO A 64 -1.67 -5.96 8.48
CA PRO A 64 -1.01 -7.03 7.74
C PRO A 64 -1.09 -6.79 6.23
N GLY A 65 -0.02 -7.10 5.52
CA GLY A 65 0.16 -6.87 4.08
C GLY A 65 0.71 -5.49 3.69
N ARG A 66 0.75 -4.51 4.62
CA ARG A 66 1.32 -3.20 4.32
C ARG A 66 2.85 -3.24 4.24
N ARG A 67 3.41 -2.45 3.32
CA ARG A 67 4.87 -2.27 3.22
C ARG A 67 5.37 -1.14 4.07
N VAL A 68 6.43 -1.40 4.82
CA VAL A 68 7.04 -0.45 5.74
C VAL A 68 8.56 -0.46 5.62
N SER A 69 9.16 0.64 6.04
CA SER A 69 10.57 0.74 6.37
C SER A 69 10.68 0.97 7.86
N VAL A 70 11.51 0.17 8.51
CA VAL A 70 11.74 0.21 9.95
C VAL A 70 13.21 0.47 10.22
N SER A 71 13.49 1.25 11.25
CA SER A 71 14.84 1.45 11.78
C SER A 71 14.83 1.27 13.28
N GLY A 72 15.85 0.61 13.81
CA GLY A 72 15.90 0.27 15.21
C GLY A 72 17.18 -0.44 15.62
N THR A 73 17.12 -1.11 16.76
CA THR A 73 18.24 -1.90 17.28
C THR A 73 17.84 -3.36 17.36
N ARG A 74 18.70 -4.25 16.87
CA ARG A 74 18.50 -5.69 17.01
C ARG A 74 19.06 -6.18 18.33
N ASN A 75 18.22 -6.90 19.06
CA ASN A 75 18.53 -7.52 20.34
C ASN A 75 18.49 -9.03 20.20
N TYR A 76 19.40 -9.68 20.92
CA TYR A 76 19.54 -11.13 20.98
C TYR A 76 19.49 -11.55 22.44
N TRP A 77 18.80 -12.65 22.73
CA TRP A 77 18.78 -13.25 24.06
C TRP A 77 18.66 -14.77 23.94
N GLU A 78 19.12 -15.46 24.97
CA GLU A 78 19.01 -16.92 25.04
C GLU A 78 17.91 -17.30 26.03
N TYR A 79 17.05 -18.23 25.61
CA TYR A 79 16.02 -18.80 26.46
C TYR A 79 15.94 -20.30 26.20
N GLU A 80 16.03 -21.10 27.27
CA GLU A 80 16.03 -22.58 27.22
C GLU A 80 17.05 -23.20 26.24
N GLY A 81 18.18 -22.52 26.02
CA GLY A 81 19.25 -22.98 25.13
C GLY A 81 19.02 -22.63 23.65
N GLU A 82 17.97 -21.88 23.33
CA GLU A 82 17.71 -21.33 22.01
C GLU A 82 18.01 -19.83 21.99
N THR A 83 18.59 -19.35 20.89
CA THR A 83 18.83 -17.92 20.67
C THR A 83 17.65 -17.29 19.95
N TYR A 84 17.08 -16.26 20.56
CA TYR A 84 16.00 -15.46 20.01
C TYR A 84 16.53 -14.09 19.61
N SER A 85 15.85 -13.47 18.64
CA SER A 85 16.14 -12.09 18.25
C SER A 85 14.87 -11.30 17.98
N ALA A 86 14.90 -10.01 18.29
CA ALA A 86 13.87 -9.05 17.91
C ALA A 86 14.50 -7.69 17.62
N ILE A 87 13.78 -6.89 16.84
CA ILE A 87 14.14 -5.52 16.49
C ILE A 87 13.30 -4.58 17.35
N ASP A 88 13.94 -3.80 18.21
CA ASP A 88 13.30 -2.68 18.89
C ASP A 88 13.24 -1.49 17.94
N ILE A 89 12.05 -1.19 17.44
CA ILE A 89 11.82 -0.17 16.42
C ILE A 89 11.86 1.22 17.08
N ASP A 90 12.76 2.05 16.58
CA ASP A 90 12.86 3.46 16.95
C ASP A 90 11.96 4.32 16.05
N SER A 91 11.93 3.99 14.75
CA SER A 91 11.12 4.69 13.75
C SER A 91 10.57 3.74 12.69
N ILE A 92 9.33 3.98 12.28
CA ILE A 92 8.62 3.24 11.23
C ILE A 92 7.98 4.21 10.23
N ARG A 93 8.04 3.87 8.94
CA ARG A 93 7.41 4.62 7.85
C ARG A 93 6.74 3.67 6.88
N PHE A 94 5.57 4.04 6.36
CA PHE A 94 4.94 3.29 5.27
C PHE A 94 5.61 3.61 3.92
N VAL A 95 5.88 2.57 3.14
CA VAL A 95 6.59 2.64 1.85
C VAL A 95 5.61 2.58 0.67
N ASP A 96 4.34 2.27 0.93
CA ASP A 96 3.29 2.29 -0.10
C ASP A 96 3.31 3.60 -0.89
N SER A 97 3.43 3.46 -2.21
CA SER A 97 3.05 4.52 -3.14
C SER A 97 1.53 4.67 -3.03
N PRO A 98 0.97 5.89 -3.05
CA PRO A 98 -0.47 6.06 -3.10
C PRO A 98 -0.99 5.23 -4.27
N ASP A 99 -1.83 4.25 -3.93
CA ASP A 99 -2.52 3.32 -4.80
C ASP A 99 -2.79 3.95 -6.19
N GLU A 100 -2.03 3.53 -7.21
CA GLU A 100 -2.38 3.73 -8.63
C GLU A 100 -3.55 2.82 -9.04
N ASN A 101 -4.51 2.62 -8.14
CA ASN A 101 -5.73 1.86 -8.32
C ASN A 101 -6.94 2.59 -7.70
N SER A 102 -6.87 3.92 -7.62
CA SER A 102 -8.07 4.73 -7.82
C SER A 102 -8.41 4.64 -9.30
N GLY A 103 -9.34 3.72 -9.61
CA GLY A 103 -9.86 3.51 -10.95
C GLY A 103 -10.10 4.84 -11.65
N GLY A 104 -9.61 4.95 -12.88
CA GLY A 104 -9.90 6.03 -13.80
C GLY A 104 -11.39 6.09 -14.09
N PHE A 105 -12.15 6.64 -13.14
CA PHE A 105 -13.45 7.22 -13.36
C PHE A 105 -13.20 8.58 -13.99
N ASP A 106 -13.42 8.61 -15.30
CA ASP A 106 -13.97 9.72 -16.05
C ASP A 106 -14.36 10.93 -15.18
N GLN A 107 -13.47 11.92 -15.15
CA GLN A 107 -13.83 13.31 -14.92
C GLN A 107 -13.02 14.18 -15.88
N SER A 108 -13.30 14.02 -17.18
CA SER A 108 -13.07 15.09 -18.14
C SER A 108 -14.16 16.15 -17.97
N SER A 109 -14.14 16.86 -16.83
CA SER A 109 -14.92 18.07 -16.60
C SER A 109 -14.12 19.29 -17.09
N GLY A 110 -14.28 19.56 -18.39
CA GLY A 110 -14.27 20.88 -19.02
C GLY A 110 -13.18 21.90 -18.66
N SER A 111 -12.31 22.18 -19.64
CA SER A 111 -12.17 23.55 -20.15
C SER A 111 -11.48 23.54 -21.50
N GLY A 112 -12.15 24.13 -22.49
CA GLY A 112 -11.66 24.19 -23.87
C GLY A 112 -10.35 24.97 -23.99
N SER A 113 -9.47 24.47 -24.84
CA SER A 113 -8.50 25.32 -25.51
C SER A 113 -8.24 24.76 -26.91
N SER A 114 -8.46 25.64 -27.87
CA SER A 114 -8.26 25.51 -29.31
C SER A 114 -6.95 24.80 -29.70
N GLY A 115 -7.08 23.69 -30.40
CA GLY A 115 -5.98 22.99 -31.06
C GLY A 115 -6.35 22.66 -32.50
N GLN A 116 -6.10 23.60 -33.40
CA GLN A 116 -6.27 23.45 -34.83
C GLN A 116 -5.15 22.54 -35.36
N SER A 117 -5.49 21.36 -35.86
CA SER A 117 -4.56 20.49 -36.59
C SER A 117 -5.20 20.00 -37.87
N SER A 118 -4.73 20.60 -38.96
CA SER A 118 -4.96 20.22 -40.35
C SER A 118 -4.26 18.89 -40.66
N GLY A 119 -4.92 17.95 -41.34
CA GLY A 119 -4.20 16.76 -41.84
C GLY A 119 -5.03 15.57 -42.36
N ASN A 120 -5.74 15.78 -43.47
CA ASN A 120 -5.87 14.90 -44.64
C ASN A 120 -5.93 13.34 -44.53
N GLY A 121 -7.04 12.77 -45.05
CA GLY A 121 -7.16 11.40 -45.58
C GLY A 121 -8.40 10.70 -45.02
N GLY A 122 -9.49 10.41 -45.74
CA GLY A 122 -9.62 9.98 -47.13
C GLY A 122 -10.31 8.60 -47.10
N GLY A 123 -11.62 8.54 -47.34
CA GLY A 123 -12.38 7.28 -47.37
C GLY A 123 -13.88 7.52 -47.40
N GLY A 124 -14.45 7.65 -48.59
CA GLY A 124 -15.89 7.85 -48.77
C GLY A 124 -16.70 6.57 -48.56
N ASN A 125 -17.99 6.73 -48.26
CA ASN A 125 -19.08 5.97 -48.87
C ASN A 125 -20.36 6.80 -48.76
N ALA A 126 -21.08 6.83 -49.87
CA ALA A 126 -22.32 7.54 -50.07
C ALA A 126 -23.52 6.66 -49.65
N GLY A 127 -24.59 7.32 -49.20
CA GLY A 127 -25.96 6.92 -49.52
C GLY A 127 -26.79 6.33 -48.38
N GLY A 128 -27.90 7.04 -48.07
CA GLY A 128 -29.14 6.52 -47.44
C GLY A 128 -29.00 6.09 -45.97
N ASP A 129 -29.93 6.30 -45.05
CA ASP A 129 -31.36 6.54 -45.13
C ASP A 129 -31.82 7.21 -43.83
N HIS A 130 -32.61 8.27 -44.00
CA HIS A 130 -33.76 8.69 -43.21
C HIS A 130 -34.10 7.86 -41.94
N PHE A 131 -33.97 8.48 -40.76
CA PHE A 131 -34.80 8.15 -39.59
C PHE A 131 -35.24 9.46 -38.93
N ASP A 132 -36.57 9.61 -38.88
CA ASP A 132 -37.36 10.77 -38.49
C ASP A 132 -37.52 10.79 -36.95
N PRO A 133 -37.09 11.85 -36.23
CA PRO A 133 -37.38 11.99 -34.81
C PRO A 133 -38.77 12.62 -34.61
N GLY A 134 -39.82 11.86 -34.94
CA GLY A 134 -41.18 12.13 -34.46
C GLY A 134 -41.25 11.80 -32.96
N GLU A 135 -41.42 12.82 -32.11
CA GLU A 135 -42.74 13.21 -31.59
C GLU A 135 -43.37 12.12 -30.74
N GLU A 136 -42.94 12.01 -29.48
CA GLU A 136 -43.78 11.55 -28.34
C GLU A 136 -43.21 12.21 -27.05
N ASP A 137 -43.34 13.55 -26.97
CA ASP A 137 -43.71 14.20 -25.70
C ASP A 137 -44.97 13.48 -25.18
N ASP A 138 -45.11 13.36 -23.85
CA ASP A 138 -46.24 12.76 -23.12
C ASP A 138 -46.02 11.33 -22.58
N ASP A 139 -45.34 11.16 -21.43
CA ASP A 139 -45.94 10.55 -20.23
C ASP A 139 -44.97 10.36 -19.03
N LEU A 140 -45.35 10.97 -17.90
CA LEU A 140 -44.72 11.00 -16.57
C LEU A 140 -44.91 9.66 -15.80
N PRO A 141 -44.16 9.37 -14.70
CA PRO A 141 -44.57 9.88 -13.38
C PRO A 141 -43.41 10.26 -12.42
N PHE A 142 -43.76 11.07 -11.43
CA PHE A 142 -42.97 11.43 -10.24
C PHE A 142 -42.99 10.35 -9.16
#